data_AF-A0A2K0U6V8-F1
#
_entry.id   AF-A0A2K0U6V8-F1
#
_cell.length_a   1.000
_cell.length_b   1.000
_cell.length_c   1.000
_cell.angle_alpha   90.00
_cell.angle_beta   90.00
_cell.angle_gamma   90.00
#
_symmetry.space_group_name_H-M   'P 1'
#
loop_
_entity.id
_entity.type
_entity.pdbx_description
1 polymer ?
#
loop_
_entity_poly.entity_id
_entity_poly.type
_entity_poly.pdbx_seq_one_letter_code
_entity_poly.pdbx_strand_id
1 'polypeptide(L)'
;MAVSALRNAFAKVITERGEGLVLKSDQPYFNFESDGAPFTNHCIKLKKDYIGRFGEVGDFAVVGAGFNAAKARSYNIENLGWTHFYVGCINNREEVKRWNAKPEFTVVNVVELNEAMLKTFALFTNPKPVPVGGNVETKLKAAAGAQPTPMTVAFTNPPVFDMRCFSFDKAGDTNWWSLRFPSVAKIHFDRDFSDVLSFTELQEIAERATSAADLEDSRDNLAWIAKLEQADPRGLAVDAATQLTATTMPTPSPRRASHNSSGSLPLTRHVTGSSLERSLELLGAPIANPYPNPPYDVHWGR
;
A
#
# COMPACT_ATOMS: atom_id res chain seq x y z
N MET A 1 21.30 -5.35 -26.11
CA MET A 1 20.14 -5.75 -26.93
C MET A 1 18.86 -5.86 -26.09
N ALA A 2 18.76 -6.80 -25.15
CA ALA A 2 17.53 -7.02 -24.36
C ALA A 2 17.06 -5.80 -23.54
N VAL A 3 17.99 -5.09 -22.87
CA VAL A 3 17.65 -3.91 -22.06
C VAL A 3 17.04 -2.77 -22.90
N SER A 4 17.60 -2.51 -24.08
CA SER A 4 17.08 -1.46 -24.98
C SER A 4 15.69 -1.83 -25.52
N ALA A 5 15.46 -3.10 -25.88
CA ALA A 5 14.14 -3.58 -26.29
C ALA A 5 13.11 -3.43 -25.16
N LEU A 6 13.48 -3.77 -23.92
CA LEU A 6 12.62 -3.57 -22.75
C LEU A 6 12.30 -2.09 -22.52
N ARG A 7 13.30 -1.19 -22.61
CA ARG A 7 13.07 0.26 -22.46
C ARG A 7 12.13 0.78 -23.55
N ASN A 8 12.31 0.37 -24.80
CA ASN A 8 11.44 0.79 -25.90
C ASN A 8 10.00 0.29 -25.71
N ALA A 9 9.83 -0.98 -25.34
CA ALA A 9 8.51 -1.54 -25.06
C ALA A 9 7.83 -0.81 -23.89
N PHE A 10 8.59 -0.50 -22.84
CA PHE A 10 8.07 0.17 -21.67
C PHE A 10 7.75 1.65 -21.93
N ALA A 11 8.60 2.37 -22.66
CA ALA A 11 8.35 3.74 -23.09
C ALA A 11 7.08 3.83 -23.93
N LYS A 12 6.88 2.89 -24.88
CA LYS A 12 5.64 2.79 -25.65
C LYS A 12 4.42 2.64 -24.75
N VAL A 13 4.45 1.70 -23.80
CA VAL A 13 3.34 1.49 -22.83
C VAL A 13 3.06 2.76 -22.03
N ILE A 14 4.09 3.49 -21.58
CA ILE A 14 3.91 4.74 -20.83
C ILE A 14 3.30 5.84 -21.70
N THR A 15 3.75 5.98 -22.95
CA THR A 15 3.20 6.95 -23.91
C THR A 15 1.73 6.65 -24.19
N GLU A 16 1.38 5.37 -24.36
CA GLU A 16 0.01 4.86 -24.52
C GLU A 16 -0.83 4.89 -23.22
N ARG A 17 -0.29 5.47 -22.14
CA ARG A 17 -0.94 5.57 -20.81
C ARG A 17 -1.32 4.20 -20.20
N GLY A 18 -0.64 3.14 -20.62
CA GLY A 18 -0.79 1.80 -20.08
C GLY A 18 -0.16 1.62 -18.69
N GLU A 19 -0.54 0.55 -18.00
CA GLU A 19 -0.14 0.31 -16.60
C GLU A 19 1.33 -0.06 -16.42
N GLY A 20 1.86 -0.83 -17.34
CA GLY A 20 3.22 -1.31 -17.31
C GLY A 20 3.34 -2.64 -18.02
N LEU A 21 4.43 -3.34 -17.74
CA LEU A 21 4.75 -4.62 -18.35
C LEU A 21 4.72 -5.73 -17.30
N VAL A 22 4.33 -6.93 -17.73
CA VAL A 22 4.56 -8.17 -16.99
C VAL A 22 5.62 -8.96 -17.75
N LEU A 23 6.83 -9.02 -17.19
CA LEU A 23 7.94 -9.79 -17.74
C LEU A 23 7.79 -11.24 -17.29
N LYS A 24 7.77 -12.15 -18.25
CA LYS A 24 7.66 -13.58 -18.02
C LYS A 24 8.91 -14.27 -18.56
N SER A 25 9.37 -15.30 -17.86
CA SER A 25 10.36 -16.19 -18.44
C SER A 25 9.72 -17.03 -19.54
N ASP A 26 10.55 -17.57 -20.43
CA ASP A 26 10.11 -18.52 -21.46
C ASP A 26 9.88 -19.95 -20.89
N GLN A 27 9.90 -20.10 -19.56
CA GLN A 27 9.67 -21.37 -18.88
C GLN A 27 8.18 -21.65 -18.72
N PRO A 28 7.77 -22.93 -18.67
CA PRO A 28 6.39 -23.31 -18.40
C PRO A 28 5.92 -22.83 -17.02
N TYR A 29 4.62 -22.60 -16.89
CA TYR A 29 4.00 -22.10 -15.65
C TYR A 29 4.11 -23.08 -14.48
N PHE A 30 4.27 -24.38 -14.77
CA PHE A 30 4.54 -25.42 -13.79
C PHE A 30 5.75 -26.24 -14.28
N ASN A 31 6.63 -26.62 -13.35
CA ASN A 31 7.59 -27.68 -13.59
C ASN A 31 7.08 -28.95 -12.89
N PHE A 32 6.77 -29.98 -13.67
CA PHE A 32 6.39 -31.30 -13.13
C PHE A 32 7.61 -32.18 -12.88
N GLU A 33 8.80 -31.74 -13.31
CA GLU A 33 10.05 -32.45 -13.09
C GLU A 33 10.53 -32.19 -11.65
N SER A 34 10.76 -33.28 -10.93
CA SER A 34 10.99 -33.30 -9.47
C SER A 34 12.48 -33.29 -9.15
N ASP A 35 13.20 -32.39 -9.81
CA ASP A 35 14.67 -32.41 -9.86
C ASP A 35 15.29 -31.78 -8.60
N GLY A 36 14.47 -31.40 -7.62
CA GLY A 36 14.90 -30.68 -6.42
C GLY A 36 15.36 -29.25 -6.69
N ALA A 37 15.36 -28.79 -7.94
CA ALA A 37 15.69 -27.43 -8.32
C ALA A 37 14.54 -26.47 -7.93
N PRO A 38 14.84 -25.31 -7.32
CA PRO A 38 13.81 -24.33 -7.00
C PRO A 38 13.15 -23.81 -8.29
N PHE A 39 11.83 -23.67 -8.26
CA PHE A 39 11.06 -23.16 -9.38
C PHE A 39 11.37 -21.67 -9.61
N THR A 40 11.99 -21.33 -10.75
CA THR A 40 12.49 -19.98 -11.05
C THR A 40 11.60 -19.15 -11.98
N ASN A 41 10.39 -19.62 -12.30
CA ASN A 41 9.48 -18.87 -13.16
C ASN A 41 8.81 -17.72 -12.40
N HIS A 42 9.53 -16.61 -12.30
CA HIS A 42 9.03 -15.39 -11.68
C HIS A 42 8.45 -14.45 -12.72
N CYS A 43 7.20 -14.05 -12.52
CA CYS A 43 6.60 -12.95 -13.26
C CYS A 43 6.99 -11.64 -12.57
N ILE A 44 7.67 -10.74 -13.27
CA ILE A 44 8.07 -9.43 -12.76
C ILE A 44 7.11 -8.38 -13.29
N LYS A 45 6.50 -7.60 -12.39
CA LYS A 45 5.69 -6.43 -12.77
C LYS A 45 6.60 -5.21 -12.84
N LEU A 46 6.73 -4.61 -14.03
CA LEU A 46 7.44 -3.36 -14.25
C LEU A 46 6.42 -2.25 -14.46
N LYS A 47 6.32 -1.33 -13.50
CA LYS A 47 5.39 -0.19 -13.56
C LYS A 47 6.13 1.13 -13.45
N LYS A 48 5.49 2.20 -13.94
CA LYS A 48 6.10 3.53 -14.02
C LYS A 48 6.46 4.05 -12.63
N ASP A 49 5.57 3.88 -11.66
CA ASP A 49 5.71 4.30 -10.27
C ASP A 49 6.86 3.58 -9.52
N TYR A 50 7.37 2.47 -10.06
CA TYR A 50 8.51 1.77 -9.47
C TYR A 50 9.87 2.37 -9.86
N ILE A 51 9.90 3.29 -10.83
CA ILE A 51 11.15 3.86 -11.35
C ILE A 51 11.41 5.24 -10.76
N GLY A 52 12.33 5.32 -9.81
CA GLY A 52 12.90 6.58 -9.31
C GLY A 52 11.82 7.60 -8.93
N ARG A 53 11.77 8.72 -9.67
CA ARG A 53 10.85 9.85 -9.46
C ARG A 53 9.62 9.82 -10.37
N PHE A 54 9.40 8.74 -11.13
CA PHE A 54 8.27 8.68 -12.04
C PHE A 54 6.97 8.43 -11.27
N GLY A 55 5.90 9.11 -11.70
CA GLY A 55 4.61 9.06 -11.01
C GLY A 55 4.49 10.02 -9.83
N GLU A 56 5.51 10.85 -9.57
CA GLU A 56 5.40 11.99 -8.65
C GLU A 56 4.35 12.96 -9.15
N VAL A 57 3.47 13.35 -8.23
CA VAL A 57 2.43 14.37 -8.45
C VAL A 57 2.89 15.67 -7.81
N GLY A 58 3.34 15.61 -6.56
CA GLY A 58 3.84 16.75 -5.80
C GLY A 58 3.39 16.69 -4.34
N ASP A 59 3.47 17.84 -3.68
CA ASP A 59 3.27 17.97 -2.24
C ASP A 59 1.80 18.16 -1.87
N PHE A 60 1.33 17.45 -0.84
CA PHE A 60 -0.02 17.54 -0.31
C PHE A 60 0.00 17.76 1.20
N ALA A 61 -0.99 18.49 1.70
CA ALA A 61 -1.18 18.68 3.14
C ALA A 61 -1.86 17.45 3.74
N VAL A 62 -1.32 16.94 4.83
CA VAL A 62 -1.94 15.91 5.66
C VAL A 62 -2.88 16.61 6.62
N VAL A 63 -4.16 16.70 6.26
CA VAL A 63 -5.14 17.53 6.96
C VAL A 63 -5.78 16.86 8.17
N GLY A 64 -5.70 15.54 8.24
CA GLY A 64 -6.28 14.77 9.32
C GLY A 64 -5.96 13.28 9.22
N ALA A 65 -6.44 12.53 10.19
CA ALA A 65 -6.18 11.11 10.27
C ALA A 65 -7.31 10.33 10.95
N GLY A 66 -7.34 9.05 10.65
CA GLY A 66 -8.24 8.05 11.21
C GLY A 66 -7.48 6.81 11.67
N PHE A 67 -8.15 6.04 12.54
CA PHE A 67 -7.60 4.82 13.11
C PHE A 67 -8.42 3.60 12.71
N ASN A 68 -7.74 2.57 12.22
CA ASN A 68 -8.32 1.28 11.92
C ASN A 68 -7.58 0.20 12.70
N ALA A 69 -8.27 -0.45 13.65
CA ALA A 69 -7.66 -1.43 14.54
C ALA A 69 -7.14 -2.67 13.80
N ALA A 70 -7.78 -3.09 12.71
CA ALA A 70 -7.33 -4.23 11.93
C ALA A 70 -6.02 -3.91 11.19
N LYS A 71 -5.93 -2.73 10.59
CA LYS A 71 -4.70 -2.25 9.96
C LYS A 71 -3.60 -2.01 10.99
N ALA A 72 -3.92 -1.45 12.15
CA ALA A 72 -2.95 -1.18 13.20
C ALA A 72 -2.20 -2.45 13.64
N ARG A 73 -2.89 -3.60 13.72
CA ARG A 73 -2.27 -4.90 14.04
C ARG A 73 -1.26 -5.40 13.00
N SER A 74 -1.32 -4.89 11.76
CA SER A 74 -0.33 -5.23 10.74
C SER A 74 1.00 -4.48 10.90
N TYR A 75 1.02 -3.42 11.71
CA TYR A 75 2.23 -2.68 12.05
C TYR A 75 2.78 -3.18 13.39
N ASN A 76 4.09 -3.43 13.47
CA ASN A 76 4.74 -3.73 14.74
C ASN A 76 5.12 -2.44 15.49
N ILE A 77 4.12 -1.60 15.77
CA ILE A 77 4.28 -0.28 16.42
C ILE A 77 3.34 -0.20 17.62
N GLU A 78 3.92 -0.01 18.81
CA GLU A 78 3.15 0.19 20.03
C GLU A 78 2.47 1.57 20.05
N ASN A 79 1.28 1.63 20.65
CA ASN A 79 0.51 2.88 20.85
C ASN A 79 0.28 3.69 19.57
N LEU A 80 0.11 3.02 18.43
CA LEU A 80 -0.12 3.68 17.16
C LEU A 80 -1.46 4.45 17.17
N GLY A 81 -1.38 5.78 17.02
CA GLY A 81 -2.57 6.64 17.06
C GLY A 81 -3.38 6.67 15.76
N TRP A 82 -2.73 6.47 14.61
CA TRP A 82 -3.35 6.65 13.29
C TRP A 82 -2.85 5.64 12.27
N THR A 83 -3.69 5.32 11.29
CA THR A 83 -3.37 4.36 10.22
C THR A 83 -3.70 4.89 8.83
N HIS A 84 -4.71 5.76 8.76
CA HIS A 84 -5.22 6.34 7.52
C HIS A 84 -5.07 7.85 7.61
N PHE A 85 -4.39 8.43 6.62
CA PHE A 85 -4.07 9.85 6.56
C PHE A 85 -4.84 10.50 5.42
N TYR A 86 -5.56 11.57 5.72
CA TYR A 86 -6.30 12.34 4.75
C TYR A 86 -5.39 13.40 4.17
N VAL A 87 -5.20 13.35 2.84
CA VAL A 87 -4.39 14.32 2.11
C VAL A 87 -5.26 15.26 1.32
N GLY A 88 -4.87 16.53 1.27
CA GLY A 88 -5.63 17.58 0.60
C GLY A 88 -4.77 18.64 -0.07
N CYS A 89 -5.38 19.31 -1.04
CA CYS A 89 -4.81 20.45 -1.75
C CYS A 89 -5.35 21.76 -1.17
N ILE A 90 -4.52 22.79 -1.15
CA ILE A 90 -4.91 24.12 -0.68
C ILE A 90 -5.77 24.85 -1.73
N ASN A 91 -6.78 25.59 -1.30
CA ASN A 91 -7.66 26.35 -2.20
C ASN A 91 -7.31 27.84 -2.27
N ASN A 92 -6.77 28.40 -1.19
CA ASN A 92 -6.53 29.84 -1.04
C ASN A 92 -5.08 30.15 -0.65
N ARG A 93 -4.12 29.50 -1.32
CA ARG A 93 -2.68 29.59 -1.01
C ARG A 93 -2.19 31.04 -0.93
N GLU A 94 -2.58 31.85 -1.90
CA GLU A 94 -2.15 33.24 -2.03
C GLU A 94 -2.67 34.07 -0.85
N GLU A 95 -3.92 33.88 -0.44
CA GLU A 95 -4.52 34.60 0.69
C GLU A 95 -3.87 34.21 2.02
N VAL A 96 -3.56 32.93 2.18
CA VAL A 96 -2.83 32.41 3.36
C VAL A 96 -1.43 33.03 3.41
N LYS A 97 -0.66 32.97 2.32
CA LYS A 97 0.71 33.51 2.27
C LYS A 97 0.75 35.02 2.44
N ARG A 98 -0.22 35.72 1.85
CA ARG A 98 -0.24 37.17 1.82
C ARG A 98 -0.84 37.73 3.10
N TRP A 99 -2.06 37.33 3.44
CA TRP A 99 -2.88 37.98 4.48
C TRP A 99 -3.06 37.12 5.74
N ASN A 100 -2.33 36.01 5.86
CA ASN A 100 -2.49 35.05 6.96
C ASN A 100 -3.96 34.59 7.12
N ALA A 101 -4.65 34.44 5.98
CA ALA A 101 -6.03 33.96 5.96
C ALA A 101 -6.11 32.51 6.48
N LYS A 102 -7.31 32.10 6.90
CA LYS A 102 -7.57 30.73 7.32
C LYS A 102 -7.34 29.75 6.15
N PRO A 103 -6.49 28.72 6.28
CA PRO A 103 -6.26 27.76 5.21
C PRO A 103 -7.50 26.91 4.90
N GLU A 104 -7.87 26.84 3.63
CA GLU A 104 -8.96 26.00 3.12
C GLU A 104 -8.41 24.86 2.26
N PHE A 105 -8.69 23.62 2.65
CA PHE A 105 -8.22 22.43 1.91
C PHE A 105 -9.39 21.65 1.29
N THR A 106 -9.16 21.12 0.09
CA THR A 106 -10.02 20.10 -0.51
C THR A 106 -9.35 18.75 -0.28
N VAL A 107 -10.02 17.87 0.43
CA VAL A 107 -9.51 16.52 0.71
C VAL A 107 -9.67 15.67 -0.55
N VAL A 108 -8.58 15.10 -1.03
CA VAL A 108 -8.56 14.40 -2.33
C VAL A 108 -8.49 12.89 -2.19
N ASN A 109 -7.72 12.39 -1.22
CA ASN A 109 -7.46 10.97 -1.05
C ASN A 109 -7.18 10.62 0.41
N VAL A 110 -7.30 9.33 0.72
CA VAL A 110 -6.81 8.72 1.97
C VAL A 110 -5.67 7.79 1.63
N VAL A 111 -4.59 7.88 2.40
CA VAL A 111 -3.39 7.06 2.21
C VAL A 111 -2.93 6.40 3.51
N GLU A 112 -2.19 5.32 3.34
CA GLU A 112 -1.53 4.61 4.41
C GLU A 112 -0.01 4.79 4.27
N LEU A 113 0.69 4.83 5.40
CA LEU A 113 2.15 4.82 5.45
C LEU A 113 2.65 3.39 5.67
N ASN A 114 3.78 3.03 5.08
CA ASN A 114 4.49 1.81 5.50
C ASN A 114 5.03 1.97 6.93
N GLU A 115 5.43 0.87 7.56
CA GLU A 115 5.85 0.86 8.97
C GLU A 115 7.01 1.84 9.25
N ALA A 116 8.01 1.91 8.37
CA ALA A 116 9.17 2.79 8.54
C ALA A 116 8.77 4.27 8.50
N MET A 117 7.96 4.66 7.51
CA MET A 117 7.44 6.03 7.38
C MET A 117 6.53 6.38 8.55
N LEU A 118 5.72 5.44 9.02
CA LEU A 118 4.81 5.66 10.14
C LEU A 118 5.57 5.87 11.46
N LYS A 119 6.64 5.12 11.71
CA LYS A 119 7.57 5.35 12.83
C LYS A 119 8.23 6.74 12.73
N THR A 120 8.66 7.11 11.52
CA THR A 120 9.30 8.40 11.25
C THR A 120 8.31 9.55 11.51
N PHE A 121 7.08 9.41 11.02
CA PHE A 121 6.00 10.38 11.24
C PHE A 121 5.72 10.57 12.73
N ALA A 122 5.54 9.47 13.46
CA ALA A 122 5.26 9.50 14.90
C ALA A 122 6.39 10.16 15.71
N LEU A 123 7.65 9.94 15.31
CA LEU A 123 8.80 10.44 16.06
C LEU A 123 9.16 11.90 15.74
N PHE A 124 9.02 12.33 14.48
CA PHE A 124 9.59 13.61 14.02
C PHE A 124 8.58 14.66 13.60
N THR A 125 7.35 14.27 13.22
CA THR A 125 6.37 15.24 12.72
C THR A 125 5.69 16.03 13.84
N ASN A 126 5.63 15.48 15.06
CA ASN A 126 4.94 16.04 16.23
C ASN A 126 3.63 16.79 15.87
N PRO A 127 2.69 16.11 15.18
CA PRO A 127 1.48 16.77 14.72
C PRO A 127 0.64 17.24 15.91
N LYS A 128 -0.13 18.31 15.73
CA LYS A 128 -1.09 18.83 16.70
C LYS A 128 -2.52 18.40 16.32
N PRO A 129 -2.95 17.19 16.71
CA PRO A 129 -4.29 16.72 16.40
C PRO A 129 -5.33 17.42 17.28
N VAL A 130 -6.46 17.77 16.67
CA VAL A 130 -7.69 18.17 17.38
C VAL A 130 -8.85 17.31 16.88
N PRO A 131 -9.89 17.06 17.68
CA PRO A 131 -11.11 16.42 17.18
C PRO A 131 -11.66 17.19 15.98
N VAL A 132 -12.14 16.49 14.94
CA VAL A 132 -12.62 17.13 13.70
C VAL A 132 -13.66 18.22 13.96
N GLY A 133 -14.62 17.98 14.87
CA GLY A 133 -15.65 18.96 15.24
C GLY A 133 -15.12 20.18 16.02
N GLY A 134 -13.91 20.12 16.57
CA GLY A 134 -13.25 21.21 17.28
C GLY A 134 -12.20 21.96 16.44
N ASN A 135 -12.03 21.60 15.17
CA ASN A 135 -11.04 22.24 14.32
C ASN A 135 -11.49 23.64 13.87
N VAL A 136 -10.84 24.66 14.42
CA VAL A 136 -11.07 26.07 14.08
C VAL A 136 -9.96 26.67 13.20
N GLU A 137 -8.81 26.00 13.09
CA GLU A 137 -7.61 26.52 12.42
C GLU A 137 -7.62 26.29 10.92
N THR A 138 -8.19 25.17 10.46
CA THR A 138 -8.31 24.87 9.03
C THR A 138 -9.75 24.61 8.64
N LYS A 139 -10.07 24.83 7.37
CA LYS A 139 -11.39 24.50 6.80
C LYS A 139 -11.20 23.37 5.81
N LEU A 140 -11.91 22.27 6.01
CA LEU A 140 -11.79 21.07 5.20
C LEU A 140 -13.07 20.90 4.37
N LYS A 141 -12.94 20.92 3.04
CA LYS A 141 -14.01 20.49 2.14
C LYS A 141 -13.95 18.96 2.06
N ALA A 142 -15.10 18.32 2.25
CA ALA A 142 -15.21 16.87 2.38
C ALA A 142 -14.61 16.12 1.18
N ALA A 143 -14.04 14.95 1.47
CA ALA A 143 -13.50 14.05 0.45
C ALA A 143 -14.62 13.44 -0.40
N ALA A 144 -14.30 13.18 -1.67
CA ALA A 144 -15.11 12.36 -2.56
C ALA A 144 -15.18 10.91 -2.08
N GLY A 145 -16.34 10.29 -2.16
CA GLY A 145 -16.54 8.87 -2.01
C GLY A 145 -16.60 8.37 -0.56
N ALA A 146 -17.01 7.11 -0.43
CA ALA A 146 -16.99 6.41 0.84
C ALA A 146 -15.54 6.22 1.30
N GLN A 147 -15.24 6.69 2.51
CA GLN A 147 -13.91 6.57 3.09
C GLN A 147 -13.77 5.24 3.85
N PRO A 148 -12.63 4.54 3.72
CA PRO A 148 -12.45 3.22 4.34
C PRO A 148 -12.41 3.27 5.87
N THR A 149 -12.01 4.42 6.42
CA THR A 149 -11.89 4.68 7.85
C THR A 149 -12.30 6.13 8.09
N PRO A 150 -13.10 6.47 9.10
CA PRO A 150 -13.51 7.85 9.37
C PRO A 150 -12.33 8.72 9.84
N MET A 151 -12.33 9.99 9.43
CA MET A 151 -11.42 11.01 9.96
C MET A 151 -11.83 11.37 11.39
N THR A 152 -11.03 11.01 12.38
CA THR A 152 -11.34 11.27 13.79
C THR A 152 -10.62 12.52 14.32
N VAL A 153 -9.48 12.86 13.73
CA VAL A 153 -8.71 14.07 14.07
C VAL A 153 -8.40 14.88 12.83
N ALA A 154 -8.31 16.20 13.02
CA ALA A 154 -7.73 17.13 12.07
C ALA A 154 -6.39 17.66 12.61
N PHE A 155 -5.45 17.97 11.73
CA PHE A 155 -4.17 18.57 12.10
C PHE A 155 -4.25 20.09 11.91
N THR A 156 -4.01 20.85 12.98
CA THR A 156 -4.08 22.32 12.95
C THR A 156 -2.91 22.95 12.22
N ASN A 157 -1.75 22.26 12.24
CA ASN A 157 -0.60 22.55 11.40
C ASN A 157 -0.33 21.31 10.54
N PRO A 158 -0.94 21.19 9.34
CA PRO A 158 -0.84 20.01 8.49
C PRO A 158 0.61 19.69 8.10
N PRO A 159 1.11 18.47 8.37
CA PRO A 159 2.34 17.96 7.78
C PRO A 159 2.26 17.88 6.25
N VAL A 160 3.40 17.73 5.59
CA VAL A 160 3.47 17.67 4.12
C VAL A 160 3.96 16.31 3.64
N PHE A 161 3.21 15.69 2.74
CA PHE A 161 3.57 14.45 2.06
C PHE A 161 3.82 14.70 0.58
N ASP A 162 4.94 14.20 0.06
CA ASP A 162 5.16 14.07 -1.39
C ASP A 162 4.41 12.83 -1.87
N MET A 163 3.50 13.03 -2.81
CA MET A 163 2.55 12.03 -3.27
C MET A 163 2.89 11.54 -4.67
N ARG A 164 2.68 10.24 -4.85
CA ARG A 164 2.71 9.56 -6.15
C ARG A 164 1.37 8.92 -6.44
N CYS A 165 1.03 8.84 -7.72
CA CYS A 165 -0.12 8.07 -8.16
C CYS A 165 0.20 7.34 -9.45
N PHE A 166 -0.56 6.27 -9.69
CA PHE A 166 -0.46 5.52 -10.91
C PHE A 166 -1.11 6.27 -12.09
N SER A 167 -2.34 6.75 -11.87
CA SER A 167 -3.09 7.57 -12.82
C SER A 167 -4.04 8.48 -12.06
N PHE A 168 -4.90 9.21 -12.77
CA PHE A 168 -5.98 9.99 -12.16
C PHE A 168 -7.32 9.34 -12.49
N ASP A 169 -8.27 9.47 -11.58
CA ASP A 169 -9.66 9.03 -11.74
C ASP A 169 -10.62 10.09 -11.18
N LYS A 170 -11.90 9.98 -11.53
CA LYS A 170 -12.96 10.78 -10.91
C LYS A 170 -13.84 9.81 -10.13
N ALA A 171 -13.95 10.00 -8.82
CA ALA A 171 -14.90 9.24 -8.03
C ALA A 171 -16.33 9.54 -8.52
N GLY A 172 -17.22 8.55 -8.52
CA GLY A 172 -18.55 8.67 -9.14
C GLY A 172 -19.46 9.76 -8.54
N ASP A 173 -19.14 10.25 -7.34
CA ASP A 173 -19.84 11.31 -6.64
C ASP A 173 -19.17 12.69 -6.77
N THR A 174 -18.09 12.79 -7.55
CA THR A 174 -17.39 14.06 -7.79
C THR A 174 -17.05 14.29 -9.25
N ASN A 175 -17.00 15.57 -9.63
CA ASN A 175 -16.70 15.99 -11.00
C ASN A 175 -15.21 16.34 -11.22
N TRP A 176 -14.38 16.14 -10.19
CA TRP A 176 -12.97 16.51 -10.14
C TRP A 176 -12.08 15.28 -10.02
N TRP A 177 -10.82 15.43 -10.43
CA TRP A 177 -9.80 14.39 -10.46
C TRP A 177 -9.20 14.12 -9.09
N SER A 178 -9.17 12.85 -8.70
CA SER A 178 -8.42 12.27 -7.57
C SER A 178 -7.23 11.44 -8.06
N LEU A 179 -6.35 11.09 -7.13
CA LEU A 179 -5.25 10.18 -7.38
C LEU A 179 -5.76 8.73 -7.39
N ARG A 180 -5.43 7.97 -8.44
CA ARG A 180 -5.69 6.53 -8.50
C ARG A 180 -4.46 5.76 -8.00
N PHE A 181 -4.69 4.86 -7.04
CA PHE A 181 -3.64 4.13 -6.32
C PHE A 181 -2.56 5.07 -5.74
N PRO A 182 -2.95 6.04 -4.89
CA PRO A 182 -2.01 6.97 -4.30
C PRO A 182 -1.04 6.28 -3.33
N SER A 183 0.18 6.78 -3.27
CA SER A 183 1.20 6.35 -2.33
C SER A 183 2.05 7.54 -1.87
N VAL A 184 2.60 7.44 -0.66
CA VAL A 184 3.49 8.48 -0.12
C VAL A 184 4.92 8.16 -0.51
N ALA A 185 5.56 9.06 -1.24
CA ALA A 185 6.96 8.94 -1.63
C ALA A 185 7.89 9.37 -0.51
N LYS A 186 7.56 10.50 0.14
CA LYS A 186 8.39 11.12 1.17
C LYS A 186 7.54 11.93 2.15
N ILE A 187 7.99 11.98 3.40
CA ILE A 187 7.48 12.91 4.41
C ILE A 187 8.42 14.13 4.42
N HIS A 188 7.86 15.31 4.23
CA HIS A 188 8.59 16.57 4.32
C HIS A 188 8.54 17.13 5.74
N PHE A 189 9.72 17.49 6.26
CA PHE A 189 9.89 18.15 7.57
C PHE A 189 10.41 19.58 7.42
N ASP A 190 10.82 19.93 6.20
CA ASP A 190 11.40 21.20 5.78
C ASP A 190 10.39 22.11 5.06
N ARG A 191 9.16 21.61 4.86
CA ARG A 191 8.08 22.31 4.15
C ARG A 191 6.84 22.41 5.02
N ASP A 192 6.03 23.42 4.76
CA ASP A 192 4.74 23.60 5.38
C ASP A 192 3.59 23.59 4.37
N PHE A 193 2.36 23.65 4.87
CA PHE A 193 1.16 23.59 4.06
C PHE A 193 1.01 24.73 3.03
N SER A 194 1.87 25.75 3.07
CA SER A 194 1.90 26.82 2.09
C SER A 194 2.64 26.44 0.80
N ASP A 195 3.44 25.37 0.85
CA ASP A 195 4.20 24.83 -0.31
C ASP A 195 3.48 23.68 -1.02
N VAL A 196 2.34 23.22 -0.48
CA VAL A 196 1.55 22.12 -1.07
C VAL A 196 0.81 22.56 -2.31
N LEU A 197 0.53 21.62 -3.21
CA LEU A 197 -0.24 21.82 -4.43
C LEU A 197 -1.61 22.46 -4.17
N SER A 198 -1.98 23.38 -5.05
CA SER A 198 -3.32 23.93 -5.05
C SER A 198 -4.29 22.95 -5.70
N PHE A 199 -5.57 23.05 -5.33
CA PHE A 199 -6.58 22.16 -5.91
C PHE A 199 -6.66 22.32 -7.44
N THR A 200 -6.57 23.56 -7.93
CA THR A 200 -6.56 23.86 -9.37
C THR A 200 -5.35 23.24 -10.07
N GLU A 201 -4.14 23.36 -9.49
CA GLU A 201 -2.93 22.76 -10.05
C GLU A 201 -3.05 21.24 -10.16
N LEU A 202 -3.65 20.57 -9.15
CA LEU A 202 -3.92 19.14 -9.23
C LEU A 202 -4.82 18.81 -10.44
N GLN A 203 -5.89 19.58 -10.64
CA GLN A 203 -6.80 19.35 -11.76
C GLN A 203 -6.11 19.53 -13.11
N GLU A 204 -5.27 20.56 -13.25
CA GLU A 204 -4.47 20.78 -14.47
C GLU A 204 -3.44 19.66 -14.73
N ILE A 205 -2.79 19.17 -13.67
CA ILE A 205 -1.86 18.02 -13.77
C ILE A 205 -2.63 16.78 -14.24
N ALA A 206 -3.80 16.52 -13.65
CA ALA A 206 -4.62 15.36 -13.98
C ALA A 206 -5.16 15.43 -15.41
N GLU A 207 -5.66 16.59 -15.84
CA GLU A 207 -6.15 16.82 -17.19
C GLU A 207 -5.03 16.62 -18.22
N ARG A 208 -3.85 17.21 -17.99
CA ARG A 208 -2.69 16.99 -18.87
C ARG A 208 -2.27 15.53 -18.94
N ALA A 209 -2.39 14.78 -17.84
CA ALA A 209 -2.03 13.37 -17.77
C ALA A 209 -3.07 12.45 -18.44
N THR A 210 -4.33 12.88 -18.53
CA THR A 210 -5.47 12.07 -19.02
C THR A 210 -5.94 12.45 -20.42
N SER A 211 -5.64 13.66 -20.90
CA SER A 211 -5.93 14.07 -22.27
C SER A 211 -5.25 13.16 -23.28
N ALA A 212 -6.01 12.72 -24.29
CA ALA A 212 -5.50 11.91 -25.39
C ALA A 212 -4.43 12.67 -26.16
N ALA A 213 -3.33 11.99 -26.52
CA ALA A 213 -2.32 12.56 -27.39
C ALA A 213 -2.81 12.47 -28.84
N ASP A 214 -2.98 13.63 -29.49
CA ASP A 214 -3.03 13.72 -30.94
C ASP A 214 -1.59 13.80 -31.48
N LEU A 215 -1.19 12.79 -32.25
CA LEU A 215 -0.15 12.83 -33.32
C LEU A 215 1.32 13.17 -32.96
N GLU A 216 1.75 13.26 -31.68
CA GLU A 216 3.16 13.53 -31.29
C GLU A 216 3.92 12.30 -30.73
N ASP A 217 3.46 11.08 -31.04
CA ASP A 217 3.89 9.80 -30.42
C ASP A 217 5.39 9.50 -30.50
N SER A 218 6.08 9.93 -31.57
CA SER A 218 7.49 9.59 -31.77
C SER A 218 8.44 10.39 -30.87
N ARG A 219 8.13 11.66 -30.62
CA ARG A 219 8.96 12.56 -29.79
C ARG A 219 8.79 12.24 -28.31
N ASP A 220 7.56 11.96 -27.89
CA ASP A 220 7.24 11.55 -26.54
C ASP A 220 7.89 10.20 -26.18
N ASN A 221 7.86 9.24 -27.09
CA ASN A 221 8.51 7.95 -26.89
C ASN A 221 10.03 8.08 -26.72
N LEU A 222 10.70 8.89 -27.55
CA LEU A 222 12.14 9.15 -27.42
C LEU A 222 12.48 9.84 -26.09
N ALA A 223 11.67 10.80 -25.65
CA ALA A 223 11.85 11.46 -24.37
C ALA A 223 11.71 10.47 -23.20
N TRP A 224 10.78 9.51 -23.27
CA TRP A 224 10.63 8.47 -22.27
C TRP A 224 11.80 7.48 -22.26
N ILE A 225 12.31 7.09 -23.43
CA ILE A 225 13.50 6.24 -23.52
C ILE A 225 14.68 6.92 -22.83
N ALA A 226 14.95 8.20 -23.12
CA ALA A 226 16.03 8.94 -22.50
C ALA A 226 15.87 9.05 -20.97
N LYS A 227 14.65 9.31 -20.48
CA LYS A 227 14.34 9.33 -19.04
C LYS A 227 14.59 7.97 -18.39
N LEU A 228 14.19 6.87 -19.04
CA LEU A 228 14.43 5.50 -18.56
C LEU A 228 15.90 5.14 -18.52
N GLU A 229 16.70 5.64 -19.46
CA GLU A 229 18.16 5.47 -19.45
C GLU A 229 18.82 6.24 -18.32
N GLN A 230 18.36 7.46 -18.04
CA GLN A 230 18.87 8.27 -16.93
C GLN A 230 18.51 7.68 -15.56
N ALA A 231 17.34 7.05 -15.45
CA ALA A 231 16.87 6.42 -14.21
C ALA A 231 17.56 5.08 -13.92
N ASP A 232 18.26 4.48 -14.88
CA ASP A 232 18.98 3.24 -14.69
C ASP A 232 20.32 3.51 -13.97
N PRO A 233 20.53 2.99 -12.75
CA PRO A 233 21.78 3.18 -12.00
C PRO A 233 22.98 2.42 -12.59
N ARG A 234 22.86 1.81 -13.78
CA ARG A 234 23.92 1.08 -14.51
C ARG A 234 24.60 -0.01 -13.66
N GLY A 235 23.85 -0.66 -12.77
CA GLY A 235 24.30 -1.88 -12.06
C GLY A 235 24.48 -1.78 -10.55
N LEU A 236 24.24 -0.63 -9.92
CA LEU A 236 24.01 -0.60 -8.46
C LEU A 236 22.51 -0.66 -8.22
N ALA A 237 22.00 -1.85 -7.91
CA ALA A 237 20.61 -2.00 -7.46
C ALA A 237 20.38 -1.06 -6.26
N VAL A 238 19.53 -0.05 -6.45
CA VAL A 238 19.10 0.88 -5.40
C VAL A 238 18.43 0.16 -4.21
N ASP A 239 18.01 -1.08 -4.39
CA ASP A 239 17.51 -1.97 -3.34
C ASP A 239 18.61 -2.57 -2.45
N ALA A 240 19.88 -2.57 -2.86
CA ALA A 240 20.98 -3.08 -2.03
C ALA A 240 21.23 -2.21 -0.78
N ALA A 241 20.79 -0.95 -0.77
CA ALA A 241 20.88 -0.09 0.40
C ALA A 241 19.66 -0.20 1.34
N THR A 242 18.53 -0.77 0.89
CA THR A 242 17.27 -0.77 1.66
C THR A 242 16.77 -2.18 2.00
N GLN A 243 17.45 -3.23 1.53
CA GLN A 243 17.16 -4.64 1.85
C GLN A 243 18.33 -5.33 2.57
N LEU A 244 18.99 -4.64 3.52
CA LEU A 244 19.78 -5.34 4.55
C LEU A 244 18.82 -6.05 5.51
N THR A 245 18.13 -7.07 5.00
CA THR A 245 17.48 -8.07 5.82
C THR A 245 18.60 -8.93 6.38
N ALA A 246 18.77 -8.89 7.70
CA ALA A 246 19.64 -9.81 8.42
C ALA A 246 19.32 -11.24 7.98
N THR A 247 20.29 -11.90 7.37
CA THR A 247 20.26 -13.33 7.09
C THR A 247 20.00 -14.05 8.41
N THR A 248 18.79 -14.58 8.57
CA THR A 248 18.47 -15.45 9.69
C THR A 248 19.20 -16.77 9.42
N MET A 249 20.28 -17.02 10.16
CA MET A 249 20.93 -18.33 10.21
C MET A 249 19.88 -19.38 10.61
N PRO A 250 19.87 -20.58 9.99
CA PRO A 250 18.97 -21.64 10.40
C PRO A 250 19.20 -21.99 11.88
N THR A 251 18.18 -21.82 12.70
CA THR A 251 18.17 -22.27 14.10
C THR A 251 18.34 -23.79 14.13
N PRO A 252 19.38 -24.35 14.78
CA PRO A 252 19.46 -25.79 14.97
C PRO A 252 18.39 -26.23 15.97
N SER A 253 17.60 -27.23 15.58
CA SER A 253 16.62 -27.87 16.46
C SER A 253 17.26 -28.36 17.77
N PRO A 254 16.57 -28.29 18.93
CA PRO A 254 17.16 -28.71 20.20
C PRO A 254 17.46 -30.22 20.18
N ARG A 255 18.75 -30.57 20.27
CA ARG A 255 19.18 -31.93 20.59
C ARG A 255 18.78 -32.24 22.03
N ARG A 256 17.98 -33.29 22.18
CA ARG A 256 17.62 -33.93 23.46
C ARG A 256 18.87 -34.20 24.28
N ALA A 257 18.94 -33.64 25.48
CA ALA A 257 20.03 -33.86 26.43
C ALA A 257 20.07 -35.33 26.85
N SER A 258 21.11 -36.05 26.44
CA SER A 258 21.49 -37.34 27.00
C SER A 258 22.34 -37.10 28.25
N HIS A 259 21.76 -37.33 29.42
CA HIS A 259 22.52 -37.44 30.67
C HIS A 259 23.39 -38.70 30.62
N ASN A 260 24.71 -38.52 30.73
CA ASN A 260 25.63 -39.58 31.12
C ASN A 260 25.41 -39.89 32.60
N SER A 261 25.02 -41.13 32.91
CA SER A 261 25.35 -41.75 34.19
C SER A 261 25.84 -43.17 33.92
N SER A 262 27.03 -43.43 34.42
CA SER A 262 27.74 -44.71 34.33
C SER A 262 27.13 -45.71 35.31
N GLY A 263 26.94 -46.98 34.89
CA GLY A 263 26.64 -48.06 35.84
C GLY A 263 25.98 -49.31 35.24
N SER A 264 26.82 -50.27 34.87
CA SER A 264 26.67 -51.72 35.12
C SER A 264 25.51 -52.57 34.54
N LEU A 265 25.95 -53.53 33.69
CA LEU A 265 25.55 -54.93 33.47
C LEU A 265 24.34 -55.28 32.57
N PRO A 266 24.48 -56.31 31.69
CA PRO A 266 23.43 -56.74 30.77
C PRO A 266 22.60 -57.90 31.35
N LEU A 267 21.29 -57.89 31.10
CA LEU A 267 20.51 -59.12 31.14
C LEU A 267 19.43 -59.13 30.06
N THR A 268 19.58 -60.08 29.16
CA THR A 268 18.65 -60.56 28.14
C THR A 268 17.35 -61.09 28.78
N ARG A 269 16.17 -60.74 28.24
CA ARG A 269 15.08 -61.71 28.00
C ARG A 269 13.91 -61.16 27.14
N HIS A 270 13.83 -61.68 25.92
CA HIS A 270 12.70 -62.39 25.29
C HIS A 270 11.21 -62.15 25.72
N VAL A 271 10.42 -61.81 24.68
CA VAL A 271 9.07 -62.30 24.21
C VAL A 271 7.77 -61.88 24.92
N THR A 272 6.79 -61.70 24.02
CA THR A 272 5.32 -61.79 24.09
C THR A 272 4.65 -60.43 24.25
N GLY A 273 3.71 -59.99 23.40
CA GLY A 273 2.90 -60.72 22.43
C GLY A 273 1.43 -60.56 22.81
N SER A 274 0.68 -59.75 22.06
CA SER A 274 -0.78 -59.82 21.77
C SER A 274 -1.25 -58.41 21.34
N SER A 275 -1.83 -58.18 20.15
CA SER A 275 -3.12 -58.70 19.63
C SER A 275 -4.26 -58.04 20.43
N LEU A 276 -5.26 -57.32 19.89
CA LEU A 276 -5.84 -57.16 18.55
C LEU A 276 -6.75 -55.90 18.57
N GLU A 277 -7.03 -55.36 17.38
CA GLU A 277 -8.35 -54.97 16.81
C GLU A 277 -9.58 -54.77 17.73
N ARG A 278 -10.64 -54.01 17.43
CA ARG A 278 -11.13 -53.11 16.37
C ARG A 278 -12.62 -52.92 16.73
N SER A 279 -13.22 -51.76 16.46
CA SER A 279 -14.56 -51.61 15.81
C SER A 279 -15.37 -50.40 16.28
N LEU A 280 -16.12 -49.91 15.29
CA LEU A 280 -16.97 -48.72 15.16
C LEU A 280 -18.45 -49.00 15.50
N GLU A 281 -19.22 -47.89 15.51
CA GLU A 281 -20.69 -47.73 15.27
C GLU A 281 -21.61 -47.76 16.51
N LEU A 282 -22.73 -47.02 16.65
CA LEU A 282 -23.41 -45.89 15.99
C LEU A 282 -24.64 -45.49 16.88
N LEU A 283 -25.37 -44.41 16.49
CA LEU A 283 -26.70 -43.91 16.94
C LEU A 283 -26.69 -42.89 18.09
N GLY A 284 -27.38 -41.73 18.08
CA GLY A 284 -28.29 -41.11 17.12
C GLY A 284 -29.10 -39.96 17.77
N ALA A 285 -28.89 -38.72 17.31
CA ALA A 285 -29.78 -37.52 17.21
C ALA A 285 -30.64 -37.01 18.41
N PRO A 286 -31.38 -35.88 18.30
CA PRO A 286 -30.99 -34.45 18.23
C PRO A 286 -31.81 -33.57 19.24
N ILE A 287 -31.92 -32.22 19.03
CA ILE A 287 -32.88 -31.18 19.56
C ILE A 287 -32.11 -29.93 20.07
N ALA A 288 -32.48 -28.65 19.92
CA ALA A 288 -33.35 -27.85 19.04
C ALA A 288 -33.10 -26.34 19.35
N ASN A 289 -33.33 -25.47 18.37
CA ASN A 289 -33.31 -24.00 18.46
C ASN A 289 -34.70 -23.43 18.79
N PRO A 290 -34.85 -22.31 19.53
CA PRO A 290 -36.12 -21.59 19.63
C PRO A 290 -36.12 -20.19 18.96
N TYR A 291 -36.76 -20.11 17.78
CA TYR A 291 -37.74 -19.13 17.20
C TYR A 291 -37.96 -17.69 17.78
N PRO A 292 -38.73 -16.76 17.12
CA PRO A 292 -39.29 -16.67 15.74
C PRO A 292 -39.19 -15.27 15.04
N ASN A 293 -39.44 -15.23 13.72
CA ASN A 293 -39.85 -14.04 12.95
C ASN A 293 -41.38 -14.04 12.72
N PRO A 294 -42.04 -12.87 12.57
CA PRO A 294 -43.35 -12.76 11.93
C PRO A 294 -43.31 -11.76 10.72
N PRO A 295 -44.42 -11.46 10.00
CA PRO A 295 -44.70 -12.03 8.68
C PRO A 295 -44.69 -11.00 7.54
N TYR A 296 -44.70 -11.52 6.31
CA TYR A 296 -44.96 -10.78 5.07
C TYR A 296 -46.44 -10.39 4.96
N ASP A 297 -46.69 -9.16 4.50
CA ASP A 297 -47.99 -8.74 3.97
C ASP A 297 -47.81 -8.12 2.58
N VAL A 298 -48.71 -8.49 1.68
CA VAL A 298 -48.75 -8.18 0.25
C VAL A 298 -49.83 -7.15 -0.03
N HIS A 299 -49.49 -6.02 -0.67
CA HIS A 299 -50.47 -5.26 -1.44
C HIS A 299 -49.81 -4.51 -2.61
N TRP A 300 -50.15 -4.93 -3.83
CA TRP A 300 -50.05 -4.15 -5.07
C TRP A 300 -51.46 -3.80 -5.52
N GLY A 301 -51.73 -2.53 -5.81
CA GLY A 301 -53.02 -2.11 -6.40
C GLY A 301 -53.23 -0.61 -6.52
N ARG A 302 -52.57 0.03 -7.49
CA ARG A 302 -53.12 0.84 -8.61
C ARG A 302 -52.05 1.75 -9.20
#